data_AF-A0A9W9GCW5-F1
#
_entry.id   AF-A0A9W9GCW5-F1
#
_cell.length_a   1.000
_cell.length_b   1.000
_cell.length_c   1.000
_cell.angle_alpha   90.00
_cell.angle_beta   90.00
_cell.angle_gamma   90.00
#
_symmetry.space_group_name_H-M   'P 1'
#
loop_
_entity.id
_entity.type
_entity.pdbx_description
1 polymer ?
#
loop_
_entity_poly.entity_id
_entity_poly.type
_entity_poly.pdbx_seq_one_letter_code
_entity_poly.pdbx_strand_id
1 'polypeptide(L)'
;MNYTQSWISYPDVAPLLKALGVKPNEEGNPYTLPAICDKSIASTINPNGIMMDSLSIATHLDKLYPSPPLFPSGDSSLALVETVNKTMGGMAPALRQIVPPKSFGKPLSDMHPTDEKTLQELWDLIESQMSTILNMLKSRPGPFFEGASASYADIVLVSSLAAFHNDDRELWERMMALGEGELKTLWDVCLPWITGQGEEKEWPVDE
;
A
#
# COMPACT_ATOMS: atom_id res chain seq x y z
N MET A 1 -13.17 -12.87 4.46
CA MET A 1 -13.24 -13.57 3.15
C MET A 1 -12.14 -14.61 3.16
N ASN A 2 -12.45 -15.86 2.81
CA ASN A 2 -11.40 -16.88 2.69
C ASN A 2 -10.73 -16.70 1.33
N TYR A 3 -9.40 -16.70 1.30
CA TYR A 3 -8.63 -16.63 0.06
C TYR A 3 -7.41 -17.53 0.19
N THR A 4 -6.90 -17.96 -0.96
CA THR A 4 -5.59 -18.59 -1.05
C THR A 4 -4.56 -17.57 -1.49
N GLN A 5 -3.32 -17.67 -0.99
CA GLN A 5 -2.21 -16.79 -1.32
C GLN A 5 -1.06 -17.55 -1.98
N SER A 6 -0.22 -16.81 -2.71
CA SER A 6 0.90 -17.38 -3.45
C SER A 6 2.07 -16.40 -3.43
N TRP A 7 3.28 -16.91 -3.26
CA TRP A 7 4.50 -16.12 -3.24
C TRP A 7 5.16 -16.17 -4.61
N ILE A 8 5.23 -15.02 -5.29
CA ILE A 8 5.85 -14.90 -6.61
C ILE A 8 7.08 -14.01 -6.47
N SER A 9 8.23 -14.51 -6.93
CA SER A 9 9.45 -13.72 -6.94
C SER A 9 9.31 -12.55 -7.91
N TYR A 10 9.89 -11.38 -7.57
CA TYR A 10 9.87 -10.19 -8.44
C TYR A 10 10.18 -10.44 -9.93
N PRO A 11 11.22 -11.21 -10.33
CA PRO A 11 11.48 -11.48 -11.74
C PRO A 11 10.36 -12.25 -12.45
N ASP A 12 9.57 -13.02 -11.70
CA ASP A 12 8.55 -13.93 -12.24
C ASP A 12 7.16 -13.28 -12.36
N VAL A 13 6.95 -12.12 -11.73
CA VAL A 13 5.67 -11.39 -11.78
C VAL A 13 5.25 -11.07 -13.21
N ALA A 14 6.16 -10.50 -14.02
CA ALA A 14 5.84 -10.10 -15.38
C ALA A 14 5.63 -11.30 -16.32
N PRO A 15 6.50 -12.33 -16.35
CA PRO A 15 6.24 -13.58 -17.09
C PRO A 15 4.90 -14.22 -16.73
N LEU A 16 4.60 -14.38 -15.44
CA LEU A 16 3.38 -15.03 -14.96
C LEU A 16 2.12 -14.26 -15.41
N LEU A 17 2.04 -12.96 -15.15
CA LEU A 17 0.85 -12.17 -15.48
C LEU A 17 0.62 -12.09 -17.00
N LYS A 18 1.69 -12.05 -17.80
CA LYS A 18 1.60 -12.15 -19.27
C LYS A 18 1.04 -13.50 -19.71
N ALA A 19 1.56 -14.61 -19.18
CA ALA A 19 1.10 -15.96 -19.52
C ALA A 19 -0.38 -16.15 -19.16
N LEU A 20 -0.83 -15.51 -18.07
CA LEU A 20 -2.23 -15.50 -17.65
C LEU A 20 -3.12 -14.50 -18.44
N GLY A 21 -2.57 -13.81 -19.44
CA GLY A 21 -3.30 -12.92 -20.32
C GLY A 21 -3.74 -11.60 -19.67
N VAL A 22 -3.09 -11.19 -18.58
CA VAL A 22 -3.33 -9.90 -17.95
C VAL A 22 -2.82 -8.80 -18.88
N LYS A 23 -3.60 -7.73 -19.07
CA LYS A 23 -3.15 -6.57 -19.85
C LYS A 23 -2.16 -5.75 -19.01
N PRO A 24 -1.15 -5.11 -19.63
CA PRO A 24 -0.23 -4.28 -18.88
C PRO A 24 -0.93 -3.04 -18.29
N ASN A 25 -0.42 -2.51 -17.18
CA ASN A 25 -0.81 -1.20 -16.68
C ASN A 25 -0.55 -0.13 -17.75
N GLU A 26 -1.43 0.88 -17.81
CA GLU A 26 -1.31 1.99 -18.76
C GLU A 26 -0.13 2.91 -18.42
N GLU A 27 0.18 3.04 -17.13
CA GLU A 27 1.24 3.88 -16.60
C GLU A 27 2.17 3.10 -15.66
N GLY A 28 3.44 3.52 -15.60
CA GLY A 28 4.43 2.94 -14.69
C GLY A 28 4.87 1.52 -15.07
N ASN A 29 4.96 0.63 -14.07
CA ASN A 29 5.40 -0.74 -14.27
C ASN A 29 4.28 -1.56 -14.95
N PRO A 30 4.54 -2.24 -16.08
CA PRO A 30 3.48 -2.88 -16.85
C PRO A 30 2.81 -4.05 -16.14
N TYR A 31 3.52 -4.75 -15.25
CA TYR A 31 2.98 -5.91 -14.53
C TYR A 31 3.38 -5.81 -13.06
N THR A 32 2.39 -5.83 -12.18
CA THR A 32 2.59 -5.59 -10.75
C THR A 32 1.73 -6.54 -9.91
N LEU A 33 2.14 -6.73 -8.66
CA LEU A 33 1.28 -7.25 -7.60
C LEU A 33 0.74 -6.07 -6.78
N PRO A 34 -0.43 -6.21 -6.10
CA PRO A 34 -1.23 -7.42 -6.00
C PRO A 34 -1.98 -7.78 -7.29
N ALA A 35 -2.21 -9.08 -7.47
CA ALA A 35 -3.12 -9.65 -8.46
C ALA A 35 -3.98 -10.73 -7.78
N ILE A 36 -5.22 -10.89 -8.23
CA ILE A 36 -6.15 -11.91 -7.72
C ILE A 36 -6.68 -12.78 -8.84
N CYS A 37 -7.12 -13.98 -8.47
CA CYS A 37 -7.91 -14.85 -9.33
C CYS A 37 -9.34 -14.94 -8.81
N ASP A 38 -10.29 -14.35 -9.53
CA ASP A 38 -11.72 -14.45 -9.28
C ASP A 38 -12.44 -14.91 -10.55
N LYS A 39 -13.15 -16.04 -10.48
CA LYS A 39 -13.86 -16.58 -11.64
C LYS A 39 -15.05 -15.74 -12.09
N SER A 40 -15.57 -14.86 -11.23
CA SER A 40 -16.67 -13.96 -11.58
C SER A 40 -16.31 -12.96 -12.68
N ILE A 41 -15.03 -12.63 -12.85
CA ILE A 41 -14.55 -11.69 -13.89
C ILE A 41 -14.10 -12.40 -15.18
N ALA A 42 -14.22 -13.73 -15.25
CA ALA A 42 -13.74 -14.51 -16.38
C ALA A 42 -14.41 -14.12 -17.71
N SER A 43 -15.69 -13.77 -17.65
CA SER A 43 -16.50 -13.40 -18.82
C SER A 43 -16.38 -11.94 -19.24
N THR A 44 -15.80 -11.07 -18.41
CA THR A 44 -15.83 -9.61 -18.59
C THR A 44 -14.46 -8.97 -18.74
N ILE A 45 -13.44 -9.47 -18.02
CA ILE A 45 -12.13 -8.79 -17.91
C ILE A 45 -11.02 -9.64 -18.50
N ASN A 46 -10.89 -10.88 -18.04
CA ASN A 46 -9.81 -11.78 -18.44
C ASN A 46 -10.31 -13.23 -18.35
N PRO A 47 -10.17 -14.06 -19.40
CA PRO A 47 -10.74 -15.42 -19.43
C PRO A 47 -10.21 -16.37 -18.36
N ASN A 48 -9.03 -16.12 -17.80
CA ASN A 48 -8.46 -16.89 -16.69
C ASN A 48 -9.01 -16.45 -15.32
N GLY A 49 -9.74 -15.35 -15.27
CA GLY A 49 -10.27 -14.74 -14.05
C GLY A 49 -9.24 -13.90 -13.31
N ILE A 50 -8.19 -13.42 -13.99
CA ILE A 50 -7.09 -12.70 -13.34
C ILE A 50 -7.24 -11.19 -13.49
N MET A 51 -7.08 -10.46 -12.39
CA MET A 51 -7.03 -9.00 -12.34
C MET A 51 -5.84 -8.56 -11.50
N MET A 52 -5.16 -7.50 -11.95
CA MET A 52 -4.18 -6.76 -11.15
C MET A 52 -4.66 -5.31 -10.95
N ASP A 53 -3.82 -4.51 -10.30
CA ASP A 53 -4.12 -3.16 -9.81
C ASP A 53 -5.01 -3.14 -8.56
N SER A 54 -4.44 -2.61 -7.47
CA SER A 54 -5.05 -2.65 -6.14
C SER A 54 -6.40 -1.92 -6.07
N LEU A 55 -6.55 -0.78 -6.76
CA LEU A 55 -7.80 -0.01 -6.77
C LEU A 55 -8.88 -0.72 -7.61
N SER A 56 -8.50 -1.30 -8.75
CA SER A 56 -9.38 -2.12 -9.58
C SER A 56 -9.89 -3.34 -8.80
N ILE A 57 -8.99 -4.02 -8.08
CA ILE A 57 -9.32 -5.14 -7.20
C ILE A 57 -10.28 -4.69 -6.09
N ALA A 58 -9.97 -3.60 -5.38
CA ALA A 58 -10.83 -3.08 -4.32
C ALA A 58 -12.23 -2.71 -4.85
N THR A 59 -12.31 -2.06 -6.00
CA THR A 59 -13.59 -1.70 -6.65
C THR A 59 -14.39 -2.92 -7.05
N HIS A 60 -13.73 -3.98 -7.54
CA HIS A 60 -14.37 -5.25 -7.86
C HIS A 60 -14.92 -5.93 -6.60
N LEU A 61 -14.09 -6.03 -5.55
CA LEU A 61 -14.48 -6.65 -4.29
C LEU A 61 -15.61 -5.90 -3.57
N ASP A 62 -15.62 -4.56 -3.62
CA ASP A 62 -16.70 -3.74 -3.05
C ASP A 62 -18.04 -3.99 -3.73
N LYS A 63 -18.05 -4.22 -5.05
CA LYS A 63 -19.26 -4.59 -5.79
C LYS A 63 -19.75 -6.00 -5.46
N LEU A 64 -18.82 -6.94 -5.29
CA LEU A 64 -19.15 -8.34 -5.01
C LEU A 64 -19.56 -8.54 -3.55
N TYR A 65 -18.98 -7.77 -2.63
CA TYR A 65 -19.18 -7.83 -1.19
C TYR A 65 -19.42 -6.41 -0.61
N PRO A 66 -20.62 -5.84 -0.80
CA PRO A 66 -20.89 -4.44 -0.46
C PRO A 66 -21.00 -4.13 1.04
N SER A 67 -20.73 -5.10 1.92
CA SER A 67 -20.83 -4.92 3.37
C SER A 67 -19.74 -5.69 4.12
N PRO A 68 -18.86 -5.00 4.88
CA PRO A 68 -18.74 -3.54 4.97
C PRO A 68 -18.20 -2.93 3.65
N PRO A 69 -18.60 -1.70 3.29
CA PRO A 69 -18.12 -1.04 2.07
C PRO A 69 -16.67 -0.56 2.21
N LEU A 70 -15.89 -0.68 1.15
CA LEU A 70 -14.55 -0.12 1.00
C LEU A 70 -14.59 1.38 0.64
N PHE A 71 -15.69 1.84 0.03
CA PHE A 71 -15.89 3.23 -0.37
C PHE A 71 -17.19 3.79 0.23
N PRO A 72 -17.27 3.95 1.57
CA PRO A 72 -18.53 4.28 2.25
C PRO A 72 -19.13 5.64 1.83
N SER A 73 -18.32 6.57 1.34
CA SER A 73 -18.76 7.86 0.78
C SER A 73 -18.54 7.99 -0.72
N GLY A 74 -18.40 6.87 -1.46
CA GLY A 74 -18.27 6.84 -2.92
C GLY A 74 -17.12 7.72 -3.43
N ASP A 75 -17.43 8.72 -4.26
CA ASP A 75 -16.45 9.63 -4.86
C ASP A 75 -15.58 10.35 -3.83
N SER A 76 -16.12 10.64 -2.63
CA SER A 76 -15.33 11.24 -1.54
C SER A 76 -14.29 10.25 -1.00
N SER A 77 -14.62 8.95 -0.92
CA SER A 77 -13.67 7.91 -0.55
C SER A 77 -12.57 7.77 -1.61
N LEU A 78 -12.92 7.87 -2.90
CA LEU A 78 -11.93 7.86 -3.99
C LEU A 78 -10.99 9.08 -3.94
N ALA A 79 -11.51 10.27 -3.65
CA ALA A 79 -10.69 11.47 -3.46
C ALA A 79 -9.72 11.35 -2.26
N LEU A 80 -10.15 10.68 -1.18
CA LEU A 80 -9.27 10.36 -0.06
C LEU A 80 -8.14 9.43 -0.49
N VAL A 81 -8.45 8.35 -1.24
CA VAL A 81 -7.45 7.42 -1.78
C VAL A 81 -6.43 8.15 -2.67
N GLU A 82 -6.89 9.03 -3.55
CA GLU A 82 -6.02 9.83 -4.41
C GLU A 82 -5.11 10.74 -3.58
N THR A 83 -5.65 11.40 -2.56
CA THR A 83 -4.88 12.30 -1.69
C THR A 83 -3.83 11.53 -0.90
N VAL A 84 -4.20 10.41 -0.28
CA VAL A 84 -3.26 9.54 0.45
C VAL A 84 -2.13 9.07 -0.48
N ASN A 85 -2.46 8.57 -1.68
CA ASN A 85 -1.45 8.14 -2.66
C ASN A 85 -0.52 9.29 -3.09
N LYS A 86 -1.06 10.48 -3.36
CA LYS A 86 -0.25 11.65 -3.73
C LYS A 86 0.68 12.08 -2.60
N THR A 87 0.19 12.12 -1.37
CA THR A 87 0.99 12.49 -0.19
C THR A 87 2.10 11.47 0.07
N MET A 88 1.78 10.17 0.08
CA MET A 88 2.77 9.10 0.23
C MET A 88 3.77 9.04 -0.93
N GLY A 89 3.31 9.28 -2.17
CA GLY A 89 4.17 9.38 -3.34
C GLY A 89 5.11 10.58 -3.29
N GLY A 90 4.65 11.71 -2.75
CA GLY A 90 5.43 12.94 -2.61
C GLY A 90 6.63 12.82 -1.66
N MET A 91 6.54 11.97 -0.64
CA MET A 91 7.65 11.70 0.29
C MET A 91 8.61 10.60 -0.21
N ALA A 92 8.25 9.82 -1.24
CA ALA A 92 9.05 8.69 -1.71
C ALA A 92 10.50 9.05 -2.09
N PRO A 93 10.80 10.19 -2.76
CA PRO A 93 12.18 10.58 -3.06
C PRO A 93 13.02 10.86 -1.80
N ALA A 94 12.42 11.41 -0.74
CA ALA A 94 13.12 11.65 0.52
C ALA A 94 13.33 10.35 1.30
N LEU A 95 12.30 9.50 1.36
CA LEU A 95 12.41 8.17 1.95
C LEU A 95 13.48 7.31 1.28
N ARG A 96 13.63 7.35 -0.05
CA ARG A 96 14.71 6.63 -0.75
C ARG A 96 16.12 7.11 -0.41
N GLN A 97 16.26 8.36 0.06
CA GLN A 97 17.54 8.92 0.48
C GLN A 97 17.82 8.70 1.97
N ILE A 98 16.80 8.44 2.79
CA ILE A 98 16.93 8.18 4.23
C ILE A 98 16.93 6.67 4.53
N VAL A 99 16.16 5.89 3.79
CA VAL A 99 16.05 4.43 3.92
C VAL A 99 16.91 3.77 2.85
N PRO A 100 17.95 3.03 3.23
CA PRO A 100 18.74 2.29 2.28
C PRO A 100 17.89 1.18 1.65
N PRO A 101 17.98 0.95 0.33
CA PRO A 101 17.56 -0.34 -0.19
C PRO A 101 18.45 -1.40 0.45
N LYS A 102 17.86 -2.31 1.25
CA LYS A 102 18.53 -3.50 1.84
C LYS A 102 19.31 -4.35 0.81
N SER A 103 19.10 -4.07 -0.48
CA SER A 103 19.58 -4.85 -1.64
C SER A 103 20.92 -4.40 -2.23
N PHE A 104 21.60 -3.37 -1.70
CA PHE A 104 22.91 -2.97 -2.24
C PHE A 104 24.01 -3.24 -1.22
N GLY A 105 24.87 -4.21 -1.51
CA GLY A 105 26.07 -4.57 -0.73
C GLY A 105 27.16 -3.49 -0.74
N LYS A 106 26.79 -2.22 -0.57
CA LYS A 106 27.66 -1.08 -0.35
C LYS A 106 27.50 -0.59 1.09
N PRO A 107 28.52 0.07 1.67
CA PRO A 107 28.41 0.68 3.00
C PRO A 107 27.33 1.76 3.03
N LEU A 108 26.52 1.79 4.10
CA LEU A 108 25.46 2.79 4.31
C LEU A 108 25.99 4.23 4.26
N SER A 109 27.22 4.46 4.72
CA SER A 109 27.91 5.76 4.67
C SER A 109 28.10 6.31 3.26
N ASP A 110 28.11 5.45 2.25
CA ASP A 110 28.33 5.83 0.85
C ASP A 110 27.02 6.07 0.09
N MET A 111 25.87 5.79 0.74
CA MET A 111 24.54 5.86 0.12
C MET A 111 23.65 6.94 0.73
N HIS A 112 23.97 7.44 1.92
CA HIS A 112 23.17 8.43 2.63
C HIS A 112 23.84 9.81 2.66
N PRO A 113 23.05 10.90 2.67
CA PRO A 113 23.52 12.18 3.16
C PRO A 113 24.00 12.01 4.60
N THR A 114 25.26 12.35 4.85
CA THR A 114 25.84 12.34 6.21
C THR A 114 25.87 13.73 6.82
N ASP A 115 25.58 14.76 6.03
CA ASP A 115 25.46 16.11 6.53
C ASP A 115 24.10 16.30 7.20
N GLU A 116 24.16 16.81 8.43
CA GLU A 116 23.00 16.99 9.31
C GLU A 116 21.95 17.91 8.69
N LYS A 117 22.38 18.89 7.88
CA LYS A 117 21.49 19.82 7.20
C LYS A 117 20.61 19.12 6.16
N THR A 118 21.18 18.33 5.25
CA THR A 118 20.40 17.60 4.24
C THR A 118 19.47 16.60 4.90
N LEU A 119 19.94 15.89 5.93
CA LEU A 119 19.07 14.99 6.69
C LEU A 119 17.88 15.73 7.31
N GLN A 120 18.10 16.91 7.89
CA GLN A 120 17.03 17.73 8.43
C GLN A 120 16.03 18.16 7.34
N GLU A 121 16.50 18.67 6.20
CA GLU A 121 15.62 19.10 5.10
C GLU A 121 14.75 17.95 4.55
N LEU A 122 15.30 16.74 4.46
CA LEU A 122 14.56 15.55 4.05
C LEU A 122 13.50 15.14 5.08
N TRP A 123 13.83 15.22 6.37
CA TRP A 123 12.88 14.95 7.44
C TRP A 123 11.79 16.02 7.54
N ASP A 124 12.12 17.30 7.36
CA ASP A 124 11.14 18.39 7.33
C ASP A 124 10.10 18.17 6.21
N LEU A 125 10.54 17.69 5.03
CA LEU A 125 9.63 17.33 3.94
C LEU A 125 8.71 16.16 4.32
N ILE A 126 9.25 15.11 4.93
CA ILE A 126 8.47 13.94 5.38
C ILE A 126 7.44 14.38 6.43
N GLU A 127 7.86 15.13 7.43
CA GLU A 127 6.99 15.64 8.50
C GLU A 127 5.90 16.56 7.96
N SER A 128 6.25 17.43 7.00
CA SER A 128 5.28 18.28 6.30
C SER A 128 4.22 17.46 5.55
N GLN A 129 4.62 16.45 4.78
CA GLN A 129 3.67 15.58 4.09
C GLN A 129 2.80 14.79 5.08
N MET A 130 3.40 14.22 6.12
CA MET A 130 2.69 13.48 7.16
C MET A 130 1.70 14.36 7.95
N SER A 131 1.99 15.65 8.12
CA SER A 131 1.05 16.58 8.75
C SER A 131 -0.30 16.66 8.01
N THR A 132 -0.29 16.49 6.68
CA THR A 132 -1.52 16.42 5.87
C THR A 132 -2.33 15.19 6.24
N ILE A 133 -1.70 14.02 6.32
CA ILE A 133 -2.33 12.76 6.73
C ILE A 133 -2.90 12.87 8.15
N LEU A 134 -2.12 13.39 9.09
CA LEU A 134 -2.53 13.56 10.48
C LEU A 134 -3.75 14.48 10.60
N ASN A 135 -3.75 15.60 9.88
CA ASN A 135 -4.89 16.53 9.88
C ASN A 135 -6.14 15.89 9.27
N MET A 136 -6.00 15.06 8.23
CA MET A 136 -7.11 14.30 7.65
C MET A 136 -7.70 13.30 8.66
N LEU A 137 -6.86 12.56 9.40
CA LEU A 137 -7.31 11.63 10.45
C LEU A 137 -8.02 12.38 11.60
N LYS A 138 -7.55 13.57 11.99
CA LYS A 138 -8.20 14.41 13.01
C LYS A 138 -9.52 15.03 12.57
N SER A 139 -9.79 15.10 11.26
CA SER A 139 -10.90 15.90 10.72
C SER A 139 -12.28 15.36 11.12
N ARG A 140 -12.37 14.10 11.52
CA ARG A 140 -13.61 13.43 11.90
C ARG A 140 -13.41 12.60 13.17
N PRO A 141 -14.44 12.45 14.02
CA PRO A 141 -14.33 11.59 15.19
C PRO A 141 -14.28 10.12 14.76
N GLY A 142 -13.26 9.41 15.24
CA GLY A 142 -13.01 7.99 14.99
C GLY A 142 -11.59 7.73 14.52
N PRO A 143 -11.19 6.45 14.36
CA PRO A 143 -9.80 6.10 14.07
C PRO A 143 -9.45 6.17 12.57
N PHE A 144 -10.43 6.30 11.68
CA PHE A 144 -10.27 6.22 10.22
C PHE A 144 -10.44 7.59 9.56
N PHE A 145 -9.99 7.73 8.31
CA PHE A 145 -10.20 8.95 7.52
C PHE A 145 -11.68 9.34 7.37
N GLU A 146 -12.57 8.35 7.36
CA GLU A 146 -14.02 8.57 7.30
C GLU A 146 -14.68 8.55 8.68
N GLY A 147 -13.90 8.74 9.75
CA GLY A 147 -14.35 8.77 11.13
C GLY A 147 -14.46 7.36 11.71
N ALA A 148 -15.68 6.89 11.97
CA ALA A 148 -15.93 5.59 12.59
C ALA A 148 -15.84 4.41 11.60
N SER A 149 -15.97 4.67 10.31
CA SER A 149 -15.98 3.64 9.26
C SER A 149 -14.62 3.54 8.58
N ALA A 150 -14.10 2.31 8.48
CA ALA A 150 -12.92 2.03 7.68
C ALA A 150 -13.22 2.21 6.18
N SER A 151 -12.20 2.62 5.43
CA SER A 151 -12.26 2.81 3.99
C SER A 151 -11.00 2.25 3.32
N TYR A 152 -11.04 2.17 1.98
CA TYR A 152 -9.87 1.77 1.20
C TYR A 152 -8.68 2.72 1.40
N ALA A 153 -8.91 4.01 1.69
CA ALA A 153 -7.83 4.96 1.97
C ALA A 153 -7.03 4.58 3.23
N ASP A 154 -7.70 4.07 4.27
CA ASP A 154 -7.06 3.57 5.48
C ASP A 154 -6.17 2.36 5.18
N ILE A 155 -6.66 1.45 4.33
CA ILE A 155 -5.91 0.26 3.88
C ILE A 155 -4.65 0.67 3.10
N VAL A 156 -4.75 1.67 2.21
CA VAL A 156 -3.59 2.19 1.45
C VAL A 156 -2.53 2.77 2.38
N LEU A 157 -2.92 3.60 3.35
CA LEU A 157 -1.99 4.18 4.31
C LEU A 157 -1.33 3.09 5.16
N VAL A 158 -2.13 2.19 5.76
CA VAL A 158 -1.62 1.14 6.63
C VAL A 158 -0.74 0.14 5.89
N SER A 159 -1.03 -0.14 4.62
CA SER A 159 -0.15 -0.98 3.78
C SER A 159 1.23 -0.35 3.58
N SER A 160 1.28 0.98 3.40
CA SER A 160 2.56 1.71 3.30
C SER A 160 3.31 1.69 4.63
N LEU A 161 2.61 1.88 5.75
CA LEU A 161 3.20 1.77 7.10
C LEU A 161 3.69 0.34 7.38
N ALA A 162 2.99 -0.69 6.89
CA ALA A 162 3.40 -2.08 7.07
C ALA A 162 4.68 -2.40 6.27
N ALA A 163 4.83 -1.83 5.08
CA ALA A 163 6.09 -1.90 4.34
C ALA A 163 7.24 -1.29 5.16
N PHE A 164 7.05 -0.10 5.74
CA PHE A 164 8.06 0.49 6.62
C PHE A 164 8.34 -0.36 7.85
N HIS A 165 7.31 -0.92 8.51
CA HIS A 165 7.49 -1.79 9.68
C HIS A 165 8.38 -3.00 9.37
N ASN A 166 8.19 -3.61 8.20
CA ASN A 166 8.95 -4.79 7.75
C ASN A 166 10.35 -4.43 7.23
N ASP A 167 10.48 -3.28 6.55
CA ASP A 167 11.71 -2.87 5.88
C ASP A 167 12.62 -2.04 6.77
N ASP A 168 12.10 -1.11 7.54
CA ASP A 168 12.89 -0.19 8.37
C ASP A 168 12.12 0.15 9.67
N ARG A 169 12.47 -0.60 10.72
CA ARG A 169 11.80 -0.47 12.01
C ARG A 169 11.98 0.90 12.64
N GLU A 170 13.15 1.52 12.48
CA GLU A 170 13.46 2.83 13.05
C GLU A 170 12.67 3.93 12.35
N LEU A 171 12.60 3.87 11.01
CA LEU A 171 11.72 4.74 10.23
C LEU A 171 10.26 4.60 10.71
N TRP A 172 9.77 3.37 10.83
CA TRP A 172 8.40 3.12 11.24
C TRP A 172 8.11 3.71 12.64
N GLU A 173 9.01 3.50 13.60
CA GLU A 173 8.87 4.05 14.96
C GLU A 173 8.86 5.57 14.95
N ARG A 174 9.73 6.20 14.14
CA ARG A 174 9.74 7.66 13.98
C ARG A 174 8.45 8.18 13.34
N MET A 175 7.91 7.49 12.34
CA MET A 175 6.61 7.84 11.74
C MET A 175 5.47 7.71 12.76
N MET A 176 5.47 6.65 13.58
CA MET A 176 4.46 6.44 14.62
C MET A 176 4.52 7.49 15.74
N ALA A 177 5.67 8.13 15.94
CA ALA A 177 5.84 9.20 16.92
C ALA A 177 5.33 10.57 16.42
N LEU A 178 4.95 10.69 15.13
CA LEU A 178 4.36 11.92 14.60
C LEU A 178 2.92 12.09 15.09
N GLY A 179 2.54 13.35 15.33
CA GLY A 179 1.20 13.70 15.80
C GLY A 179 1.00 13.42 17.29
N GLU A 180 -0.25 13.15 17.68
CA GLU A 180 -0.65 12.92 19.07
C GLU A 180 -1.12 11.47 19.29
N GLY A 181 -0.89 10.58 18.32
CA GLY A 181 -1.19 9.14 18.40
C GLY A 181 -2.23 8.65 17.39
N GLU A 182 -2.57 9.46 16.39
CA GLU A 182 -3.57 9.12 15.36
C GLU A 182 -3.11 7.95 14.52
N LEU A 183 -1.85 7.97 14.07
CA LEU A 183 -1.25 6.87 13.30
C LEU A 183 -1.18 5.59 14.11
N LYS A 184 -0.83 5.70 15.39
CA LYS A 184 -0.78 4.56 16.30
C LYS A 184 -2.16 3.95 16.51
N THR A 185 -3.18 4.79 16.70
CA THR A 185 -4.57 4.37 16.84
C THR A 185 -5.04 3.66 15.58
N LEU A 186 -4.81 4.24 14.40
CA LEU A 186 -5.14 3.63 13.11
C LEU A 186 -4.42 2.29 12.92
N TRP A 187 -3.12 2.23 13.20
CA TRP A 187 -2.33 1.00 13.12
C TRP A 187 -2.90 -0.11 14.00
N ASP A 188 -3.22 0.20 15.26
CA ASP A 188 -3.70 -0.79 16.23
C ASP A 188 -5.07 -1.36 15.84
N VAL A 189 -5.99 -0.54 15.34
CA VAL A 189 -7.30 -1.04 14.87
C VAL A 189 -7.20 -1.85 13.57
N CYS A 190 -6.19 -1.57 12.73
CA CYS A 190 -5.95 -2.27 11.47
C CYS A 190 -5.01 -3.49 11.61
N LEU A 191 -4.35 -3.68 12.76
CA LEU A 191 -3.38 -4.75 12.98
C LEU A 191 -3.91 -6.17 12.64
N PRO A 192 -5.19 -6.51 12.92
CA PRO A 192 -5.74 -7.80 12.49
C PRO A 192 -5.75 -8.01 10.98
N TRP A 193 -5.84 -6.94 10.17
CA TRP A 193 -5.80 -7.02 8.71
C TRP A 193 -4.38 -7.19 8.19
N ILE A 194 -3.39 -6.61 8.88
CA ILE A 194 -1.97 -6.71 8.53
C ILE A 194 -1.43 -8.11 8.83
N THR A 195 -1.87 -8.70 9.93
CA THR A 195 -1.38 -10.00 10.43
C THR A 195 -2.19 -11.19 9.95
N GLY A 196 -3.37 -10.96 9.36
CA GLY A 196 -4.18 -12.00 8.75
C GLY A 196 -3.52 -12.57 7.50
N GLN A 197 -3.53 -13.90 7.36
CA GLN A 197 -3.05 -14.59 6.17
C GLN A 197 -4.11 -15.57 5.63
N GLY A 198 -4.06 -15.79 4.32
CA GLY A 198 -4.87 -16.79 3.62
C GLY A 198 -4.20 -18.17 3.60
N GLU A 199 -4.80 -19.12 2.92
CA GLU A 199 -4.25 -20.48 2.74
C GLU A 199 -3.22 -20.51 1.60
N GLU A 200 -2.05 -21.14 1.76
CA GLU A 200 -1.04 -21.15 0.70
C GLU A 200 -1.41 -22.04 -0.50
N LYS A 201 -1.11 -21.54 -1.70
CA LYS A 201 -1.28 -22.23 -2.99
C LYS A 201 -0.14 -21.86 -3.92
N GLU A 202 0.43 -22.83 -4.63
CA GLU A 202 1.49 -22.58 -5.62
C GLU A 202 0.92 -22.35 -7.03
N TRP A 203 1.64 -21.54 -7.83
CA TRP A 203 1.36 -21.36 -9.26
C TRP A 203 2.60 -21.75 -10.07
N PRO A 204 2.45 -22.51 -11.16
CA PRO A 204 3.57 -22.80 -12.04
C PRO A 204 4.01 -21.52 -12.77
N VAL A 205 5.32 -21.28 -12.81
CA VAL A 205 5.97 -20.32 -13.70
C VAL A 205 6.74 -21.16 -14.72
N ASP A 206 6.37 -21.08 -16.00
CA ASP A 206 7.14 -21.74 -17.06
C ASP A 206 8.50 -21.04 -17.18
N GLU A 207 9.59 -21.79 -17.04
CA GLU A 207 10.99 -21.32 -17.19
C GLU A 207 11.33 -20.89 -18.63
#